data_AF-A0A2T0RAM4-F1
#
_entry.id   AF-A0A2T0RAM4-F1
#
_cell.length_a   1.000
_cell.length_b   1.000
_cell.length_c   1.000
_cell.angle_alpha   90.00
_cell.angle_beta   90.00
_cell.angle_gamma   90.00
#
_symmetry.space_group_name_H-M   'P 1'
#
loop_
_entity.id
_entity.type
_entity.pdbx_description
1 polymer ?
#
loop_
_entity_poly.entity_id
_entity_poly.type
_entity_poly.pdbx_seq_one_letter_code
_entity_poly.pdbx_strand_id
1 'polypeptide(L)'
;MTPIGRERGSPSPGPGQFDAQTGPDGAFVVGAPDTVAAKPARFSDQLGGIDRISLQMADPLTSHAELVRSSELLGDDVVPRLTGL
;
A
#
# COMPACT_ATOMS: atom_id res chain seq x y z
N MET A 1 6.74 -19.72 3.83
CA MET A 1 5.71 -19.85 4.89
C MET A 1 6.39 -19.96 6.25
N THR A 2 6.03 -19.11 7.21
CA THR A 2 6.50 -19.27 8.60
C THR A 2 5.75 -20.44 9.26
N PRO A 3 6.31 -21.10 10.28
CA PRO A 3 5.61 -22.14 11.05
C PRO A 3 4.24 -21.66 11.56
N ILE A 4 4.18 -20.39 12.02
CA ILE A 4 2.97 -19.74 12.51
C ILE A 4 1.89 -19.61 11.42
N GLY A 5 2.28 -19.29 10.18
CA GLY A 5 1.33 -19.18 9.06
C GLY A 5 0.67 -20.53 8.73
N ARG A 6 1.45 -21.61 8.80
CA ARG A 6 0.95 -22.99 8.59
C ARG A 6 -0.05 -23.38 9.68
N GLU A 7 0.26 -23.11 10.94
CA GLU A 7 -0.63 -23.42 12.08
C GLU A 7 -1.93 -22.63 12.04
N ARG A 8 -1.89 -21.39 11.54
CA ARG A 8 -3.08 -20.51 11.43
C ARG A 8 -3.87 -20.72 10.15
N GLY A 9 -3.57 -21.75 9.36
CA GLY A 9 -4.25 -22.01 8.09
C GLY A 9 -4.08 -20.89 7.06
N SER A 10 -3.04 -20.06 7.20
CA SER A 10 -2.72 -19.00 6.24
C SER A 10 -1.82 -19.58 5.15
N PRO A 11 -2.34 -19.91 3.95
CA PRO A 11 -1.53 -20.49 2.89
C PRO A 11 -0.42 -19.53 2.47
N SER A 12 0.67 -20.08 1.95
CA SER A 12 1.78 -19.28 1.44
C SER A 12 1.27 -18.42 0.27
N PRO A 13 1.49 -17.09 0.29
CA PRO A 13 0.94 -16.22 -0.75
C PRO A 13 1.57 -16.57 -2.10
N GLY A 14 0.73 -16.81 -3.10
CA GLY A 14 1.13 -16.97 -4.49
C GLY A 14 1.09 -15.65 -5.25
N PRO A 15 1.64 -15.60 -6.48
CA PRO A 15 1.63 -14.39 -7.31
C PRO A 15 0.24 -13.76 -7.48
N GLY A 16 -0.78 -14.58 -7.75
CA GLY A 16 -2.16 -14.07 -7.88
C GLY A 16 -2.73 -13.45 -6.61
N GLN A 17 -2.22 -13.81 -5.43
CA GLN A 17 -2.63 -13.16 -4.19
C GLN A 17 -1.99 -11.78 -4.04
N PHE A 18 -0.76 -11.61 -4.52
CA PHE A 18 -0.13 -10.29 -4.61
C PHE A 18 -0.90 -9.39 -5.57
N ASP A 19 -1.20 -9.89 -6.78
CA ASP A 19 -1.96 -9.15 -7.79
C ASP A 19 -3.33 -8.70 -7.26
N ALA A 20 -4.03 -9.60 -6.57
CA ALA A 20 -5.31 -9.28 -5.91
C ALA A 20 -5.16 -8.17 -4.86
N GLN A 21 -4.07 -8.18 -4.08
CA GLN A 21 -3.81 -7.16 -3.05
C GLN A 21 -3.40 -5.80 -3.62
N THR A 22 -2.66 -5.79 -4.73
CA THR A 22 -2.33 -4.56 -5.46
C THR A 22 -3.48 -4.04 -6.32
N GLY A 23 -4.46 -4.89 -6.62
CA GLY A 23 -5.66 -4.55 -7.38
C GLY A 23 -6.56 -3.51 -6.68
N PRO A 24 -7.65 -3.09 -7.35
CA PRO A 24 -8.50 -1.99 -6.91
C PRO A 24 -9.19 -2.22 -5.57
N ASP A 25 -9.44 -3.48 -5.20
CA ASP A 25 -10.14 -3.87 -3.96
C ASP A 25 -9.20 -4.48 -2.90
N GLY A 26 -7.90 -4.60 -3.22
CA GLY A 26 -6.91 -5.16 -2.31
C GLY A 26 -6.37 -4.13 -1.31
N ALA A 27 -5.59 -4.58 -0.32
CA ALA A 27 -5.09 -3.70 0.74
C ALA A 27 -3.79 -2.93 0.40
N PHE A 28 -3.02 -3.37 -0.59
CA PHE A 28 -1.69 -2.79 -0.84
C PHE A 28 -1.77 -1.50 -1.64
N VAL A 29 -1.21 -0.43 -1.08
CA VAL A 29 -1.07 0.86 -1.76
C VAL A 29 0.29 0.88 -2.46
N VAL A 30 0.36 0.29 -3.65
CA VAL A 30 1.59 0.11 -4.43
C VAL A 30 1.32 0.46 -5.89
N GLY A 31 2.21 1.23 -6.53
CA GLY A 31 2.11 1.57 -7.94
C GLY A 31 2.67 2.95 -8.27
N ALA A 32 2.21 3.53 -9.38
CA ALA A 32 2.51 4.91 -9.74
C ALA A 32 1.86 5.90 -8.75
N PRO A 33 2.34 7.15 -8.66
CA PRO A 33 1.78 8.15 -7.73
C PRO A 33 0.27 8.33 -7.85
N ASP A 34 -0.29 8.29 -9.06
CA ASP A 34 -1.75 8.39 -9.26
C ASP A 34 -2.51 7.21 -8.63
N THR A 35 -1.96 5.99 -8.73
CA THR A 35 -2.52 4.79 -8.09
C THR A 35 -2.43 4.88 -6.57
N VAL A 36 -1.30 5.36 -6.06
CA VAL A 36 -1.04 5.53 -4.63
C VAL A 36 -1.89 6.65 -4.03
N ALA A 37 -2.29 7.66 -4.80
CA ALA A 37 -3.21 8.72 -4.36
C ALA A 37 -4.68 8.27 -4.40
N ALA A 38 -5.11 7.60 -5.47
CA ALA A 38 -6.51 7.21 -5.66
C ALA A 38 -7.00 6.21 -4.60
N LYS A 39 -6.13 5.30 -4.15
CA LYS A 39 -6.52 4.19 -3.26
C LYS A 39 -6.83 4.65 -1.82
N PRO A 40 -5.99 5.47 -1.16
CA PRO A 40 -6.33 6.11 0.11
C PRO A 40 -7.57 7.01 0.03
N ALA A 41 -7.77 7.74 -1.07
CA ALA A 41 -8.97 8.55 -1.26
C ALA A 41 -10.24 7.69 -1.27
N ARG A 42 -10.20 6.54 -1.96
CA ARG A 42 -11.28 5.55 -1.92
C ARG A 42 -11.50 4.98 -0.51
N PHE A 43 -10.43 4.67 0.23
CA PHE A 43 -10.57 4.22 1.62
C PHE A 43 -11.26 5.27 2.49
N SER A 44 -10.91 6.54 2.30
CA SER A 44 -11.57 7.66 2.99
C SER A 44 -13.07 7.68 2.70
N ASP A 45 -13.45 7.66 1.42
CA ASP A 45 -14.85 7.68 0.99
C ASP A 45 -15.65 6.50 1.57
N GLN A 46 -15.09 5.30 1.53
CA GLN A 46 -15.73 4.09 2.06
C GLN A 46 -15.87 4.07 3.59
N LEU A 47 -15.00 4.78 4.30
CA LEU A 47 -15.00 4.84 5.77
C LEU A 47 -15.71 6.09 6.32
N GLY A 48 -16.23 6.95 5.46
CA GLY A 48 -16.91 8.18 5.86
C GLY A 48 -15.95 9.31 6.26
N GLY A 49 -14.73 9.28 5.75
CA GLY A 49 -13.65 10.24 6.03
C GLY A 49 -12.55 9.65 6.90
N ILE A 50 -11.28 9.86 6.51
CA ILE A 50 -10.11 9.58 7.35
C ILE A 50 -9.20 10.81 7.43
N ASP A 51 -8.73 11.12 8.64
CA ASP A 51 -7.80 12.24 8.87
C ASP A 51 -6.32 11.85 8.65
N ARG A 52 -6.03 10.55 8.60
CA ARG A 52 -4.65 10.03 8.53
C ARG A 52 -4.58 8.66 7.90
N ILE A 53 -3.56 8.46 7.07
CA ILE A 53 -3.11 7.16 6.62
C ILE A 53 -1.64 6.95 7.03
N SER A 54 -1.31 5.74 7.48
CA SER A 54 0.05 5.32 7.79
C SER A 54 0.41 4.14 6.90
N LEU A 55 1.57 4.21 6.23
CA LEU A 55 2.01 3.19 5.28
C LEU A 55 3.25 2.46 5.83
N GLN A 56 3.22 1.13 5.79
CA GLN A 56 4.42 0.31 5.99
C GLN A 56 5.05 0.04 4.62
N MET A 57 6.23 0.62 4.37
CA MET A 57 6.95 0.49 3.09
C MET A 57 8.19 -0.40 3.17
N ALA A 58 8.74 -0.61 4.37
CA ALA A 58 9.97 -1.36 4.54
C ALA A 58 9.69 -2.87 4.66
N ASP A 59 10.45 -3.64 3.88
CA ASP A 59 10.57 -5.09 4.00
C ASP A 59 12.06 -5.50 3.88
N PRO A 60 12.42 -6.76 4.22
CA PRO A 60 13.82 -7.21 4.21
C PRO A 60 14.56 -7.07 2.87
N LEU A 61 13.86 -6.98 1.74
CA LEU A 61 14.43 -6.87 0.40
C LEU A 61 14.54 -5.43 -0.09
N THR A 62 13.83 -4.49 0.52
CA THR A 62 13.85 -3.08 0.10
C THR A 62 15.12 -2.39 0.62
N SER A 63 15.87 -1.75 -0.28
CA SER A 63 17.05 -0.96 0.05
C SER A 63 16.69 0.40 0.66
N HIS A 64 17.64 1.01 1.38
CA HIS A 64 17.45 2.36 1.92
C HIS A 64 17.17 3.41 0.81
N ALA A 65 17.84 3.29 -0.34
CA ALA A 65 17.65 4.22 -1.45
C ALA A 65 16.23 4.14 -2.03
N GLU A 66 15.65 2.94 -2.12
CA GLU A 66 14.27 2.75 -2.56
C GLU A 66 13.26 3.34 -1.57
N LEU A 67 13.51 3.23 -0.25
CA LEU A 67 12.68 3.85 0.77
C LEU A 67 12.72 5.38 0.72
N VAL A 68 13.92 5.95 0.57
CA VAL A 68 14.09 7.40 0.41
C VAL A 68 13.37 7.87 -0.84
N ARG A 69 13.57 7.19 -1.97
CA ARG A 69 12.91 7.53 -3.23
C ARG A 69 11.39 7.44 -3.14
N SER A 70 10.87 6.41 -2.47
CA SER A 70 9.43 6.25 -2.25
C SER A 70 8.87 7.35 -1.34
N SER A 71 9.63 7.79 -0.35
CA SER A 71 9.25 8.90 0.54
C SER A 71 9.21 10.24 -0.19
N GLU A 72 10.17 10.49 -1.10
CA GLU A 72 10.17 11.65 -1.99
C GLU A 72 8.92 11.65 -2.89
N LEU A 73 8.64 10.53 -3.57
CA LEU A 73 7.44 10.40 -4.41
C LEU A 73 6.15 10.60 -3.61
N LEU A 74 6.09 10.12 -2.35
CA LEU A 74 4.94 10.38 -1.49
C LEU A 74 4.75 11.88 -1.23
N GLY A 75 5.82 12.60 -0.88
CA GLY A 75 5.77 14.03 -0.57
C GLY A 75 5.53 14.91 -1.79
N ASP A 76 6.27 14.68 -2.87
CA ASP A 76 6.33 15.56 -4.04
C ASP A 76 5.23 15.24 -5.06
N ASP A 77 4.85 13.97 -5.18
CA ASP A 77 3.89 13.54 -6.19
C ASP A 77 2.54 13.12 -5.60
N VAL A 78 2.50 12.31 -4.55
CA VAL A 78 1.23 11.76 -4.05
C VAL A 78 0.44 12.80 -3.26
N VAL A 79 1.06 13.51 -2.31
CA VAL A 79 0.36 14.50 -1.47
C VAL A 79 -0.36 15.58 -2.30
N PRO A 80 0.24 16.18 -3.34
CA PRO A 80 -0.47 17.16 -4.18
C PRO A 80 -1.68 16.60 -4.94
N ARG A 81 -1.72 15.28 -5.19
CA ARG A 81 -2.82 14.61 -5.93
C ARG A 81 -3.99 14.22 -5.02
N LEU A 82 -3.82 14.27 -3.70
CA LEU A 82 -4.88 13.99 -2.71
C LEU A 82 -5.89 15.13 -2.53
N THR A 83 -5.91 16.13 -3.43
CA THR A 83 -6.83 17.28 -3.35
C THR A 83 -8.29 16.83 -3.27
N GLY A 84 -8.96 17.14 -2.15
CA GLY A 84 -10.40 16.96 -1.95
C GLY A 84 -10.83 15.84 -0.99
N LEU A 85 -9.98 15.45 -0.02
CA LEU A 85 -10.48 14.81 1.21
C LEU A 85 -11.28 15.80 2.06
#